data_AF-A0A323U3N7-F1
#
_entry.id   AF-A0A323U3N7-F1
#
_cell.length_a   1.000
_cell.length_b   1.000
_cell.length_c   1.000
_cell.angle_alpha   90.00
_cell.angle_beta   90.00
_cell.angle_gamma   90.00
#
_symmetry.space_group_name_H-M   'P 1'
#
loop_
_entity.id
_entity.type
_entity.pdbx_description
1 polymer ?
#
loop_
_entity_poly.entity_id
_entity_poly.type
_entity_poly.pdbx_seq_one_letter_code
_entity_poly.pdbx_strand_id
1 'polypeptide(L)'
;MISTAIWSSRIQAALGREPRSVQEALEGLRVVLKGDGVSKEEFFQAARKGERFERFSRDDRVALITWAALKEALNKTRRSLVQETASTLVVRKDDSVKEEVRGVKPVGTWKGPDRVYDVYLWDLKDTLRKGVQVRHPQYGSGYVQAVEGHTTTVRFACGTKKLHTRAVRSMVVRRDWEDRRVADAKGWLERFLASAEEVRGMSRLEREEELAGNPHFSEGLVSRETVSLLERVGYRVDPHSLEELASLVDSLPTREEKFKEGVLGIAILRTRDGKTVGFRKPGLWETKVAPDAEQESFATLIEAQGAYAVLAEMLQEEGWSVGEVRGHLSKLARALSSADAKRLFGLLQEIAALRRLKVELHRAGFSPVRAVAYRDSSGEVVYTAPVYG
;
A
#
# COMPACT_ATOMS: atom_id res chain seq x y z
N MET A 1 -2.19 24.59 -26.13
CA MET A 1 -1.65 23.45 -26.92
C MET A 1 -0.23 23.24 -26.43
N ILE A 2 0.22 22.01 -26.23
CA ILE A 2 1.53 21.75 -25.62
C ILE A 2 2.58 21.66 -26.72
N SER A 3 3.49 22.65 -26.79
CA SER A 3 4.58 22.65 -27.75
C SER A 3 5.74 21.78 -27.28
N THR A 4 5.98 20.65 -27.94
CA THR A 4 7.07 19.72 -27.58
C THR A 4 8.45 20.35 -27.78
N ALA A 5 8.60 21.30 -28.72
CA ALA A 5 9.84 22.02 -28.94
C ALA A 5 10.20 22.95 -27.77
N ILE A 6 9.21 23.71 -27.26
CA ILE A 6 9.41 24.61 -26.11
C ILE A 6 9.78 23.80 -24.86
N TRP A 7 9.06 22.72 -24.60
CA TRP A 7 9.34 21.85 -23.46
C TRP A 7 10.66 21.10 -23.59
N SER A 8 11.04 20.72 -24.81
CA SER A 8 12.36 20.12 -25.07
C SER A 8 13.47 21.09 -24.72
N SER A 9 13.39 22.35 -25.19
CA SER A 9 14.38 23.38 -24.85
C SER A 9 14.47 23.65 -23.34
N ARG A 10 13.34 23.69 -22.62
CA ARG A 10 13.33 23.87 -21.16
C ARG A 10 13.97 22.69 -20.42
N ILE A 11 13.68 21.46 -20.84
CA ILE A 11 14.28 20.25 -20.25
C ILE A 11 15.77 20.17 -20.56
N GLN A 12 16.17 20.52 -21.78
CA GLN A 12 17.57 20.61 -22.18
C GLN A 12 18.34 21.65 -21.37
N ALA A 13 17.75 22.83 -21.15
CA ALA A 13 18.33 23.88 -20.33
C ALA A 13 18.51 23.44 -18.87
N ALA A 14 17.55 22.67 -18.33
CA ALA A 14 17.63 22.14 -16.96
C ALA A 14 18.65 21.01 -16.80
N LEU A 15 18.86 20.20 -17.85
CA LEU A 15 19.84 19.10 -17.85
C LEU A 15 21.24 19.53 -18.32
N GLY A 16 21.36 20.70 -18.96
CA GLY A 16 22.57 21.15 -19.65
C GLY A 16 22.94 20.34 -20.89
N ARG A 17 22.06 19.43 -21.35
CA ARG A 17 22.27 18.52 -22.48
C ARG A 17 20.94 17.99 -23.02
N GLU A 18 20.98 17.38 -24.21
CA GLU A 18 19.81 16.70 -24.77
C GLU A 18 19.47 15.41 -24.02
N PRO A 19 18.18 15.18 -23.69
CA PRO A 19 17.77 13.95 -23.02
C PRO A 19 17.91 12.74 -23.95
N ARG A 20 18.61 11.70 -23.49
CA ARG A 20 18.86 10.48 -24.28
C ARG A 20 17.83 9.39 -24.01
N SER A 21 17.09 9.50 -22.92
CA SER A 21 16.03 8.57 -22.50
C SER A 21 14.83 9.30 -21.91
N VAL A 22 13.70 8.58 -21.82
CA VAL A 22 12.46 9.10 -21.22
C VAL A 22 12.65 9.42 -19.73
N GLN A 23 13.44 8.62 -19.02
CA GLN A 23 13.77 8.83 -17.60
C GLN A 23 14.59 10.11 -17.39
N GLU A 24 15.62 10.36 -18.22
CA GLU A 24 16.38 11.61 -18.16
C GLU A 24 15.49 12.83 -18.47
N ALA A 25 14.60 12.71 -19.45
CA ALA A 25 13.63 13.77 -19.75
C ALA A 25 12.64 14.03 -18.60
N LEU A 26 12.24 12.99 -17.85
CA LEU A 26 11.40 13.14 -16.65
C LEU A 26 12.15 13.82 -15.50
N GLU A 27 13.43 13.52 -15.32
CA GLU A 27 14.29 14.19 -14.33
C GLU A 27 14.47 15.67 -14.67
N GLY A 28 14.79 15.99 -15.93
CA GLY A 28 14.87 17.37 -16.39
C GLY A 28 13.55 18.11 -16.24
N LEU A 29 12.42 17.45 -16.54
CA LEU A 29 11.09 18.01 -16.30
C LEU A 29 10.83 18.30 -14.81
N ARG A 30 11.25 17.42 -13.89
CA ARG A 30 11.13 17.67 -12.43
C ARG A 30 11.93 18.90 -12.01
N VAL A 31 13.13 19.08 -12.54
CA VAL A 31 13.98 20.26 -12.27
C VAL A 31 13.30 21.53 -12.77
N VAL A 32 12.77 21.52 -14.01
CA VAL A 32 12.01 22.65 -14.57
C VAL A 32 10.80 23.00 -13.70
N LEU A 33 10.01 22.01 -13.28
CA LEU A 33 8.80 22.24 -12.48
C LEU A 33 9.08 22.67 -11.03
N LYS A 34 10.30 22.46 -10.53
CA LYS A 34 10.75 22.90 -9.20
C LYS A 34 11.34 24.32 -9.23
N GLY A 35 12.05 24.67 -10.31
CA GLY A 35 12.77 25.93 -10.45
C GLY A 35 12.00 27.06 -11.12
N ASP A 36 11.08 26.76 -12.04
CA ASP A 36 10.34 27.76 -12.80
C ASP A 36 8.83 27.71 -12.50
N GLY A 37 8.35 28.73 -11.78
CA GLY A 37 6.94 28.88 -11.41
C GLY A 37 6.00 29.03 -12.60
N VAL A 38 6.46 29.66 -13.68
CA VAL A 38 5.64 29.88 -14.90
C VAL A 38 5.45 28.56 -15.63
N SER A 39 6.54 27.82 -15.87
CA SER A 39 6.47 26.47 -16.45
C SER A 39 5.62 25.52 -15.61
N LYS A 40 5.71 25.63 -14.28
CA LYS A 40 4.88 24.83 -13.36
C LYS A 40 3.39 25.11 -13.57
N GLU A 41 2.98 26.37 -13.58
CA GLU A 41 1.58 26.74 -13.81
C GLU A 41 1.08 26.31 -15.19
N GLU A 42 1.87 26.53 -16.24
CA GLU A 42 1.55 26.07 -17.60
C GLU A 42 1.34 24.55 -17.67
N PHE A 43 2.21 23.78 -17.01
CA PHE A 43 2.10 22.31 -16.95
C PHE A 43 0.83 21.85 -16.24
N PHE A 44 0.51 22.41 -15.07
CA PHE A 44 -0.68 22.03 -14.32
C PHE A 44 -1.97 22.51 -15.02
N GLN A 45 -1.96 23.66 -15.68
CA GLN A 45 -3.08 24.08 -16.53
C GLN A 45 -3.28 23.13 -17.71
N ALA A 46 -2.21 22.71 -18.38
CA ALA A 46 -2.27 21.75 -19.48
C ALA A 46 -2.71 20.34 -19.04
N ALA A 47 -2.37 19.95 -17.80
CA ALA A 47 -2.90 18.75 -17.15
C ALA A 47 -4.42 18.88 -16.94
N ARG A 48 -4.89 19.95 -16.28
CA ARG A 48 -6.32 20.19 -15.97
C ARG A 48 -7.19 20.30 -17.22
N LYS A 49 -6.74 21.04 -18.24
CA LYS A 49 -7.51 21.30 -19.47
C LYS A 49 -7.42 20.17 -20.50
N GLY A 50 -6.66 19.11 -20.23
CA GLY A 50 -6.54 17.99 -21.17
C GLY A 50 -5.87 18.35 -22.50
N GLU A 51 -4.98 19.34 -22.51
CA GLU A 51 -4.47 19.92 -23.76
C GLU A 51 -3.72 18.90 -24.62
N ARG A 52 -3.83 19.08 -25.94
CA ARG A 52 -3.17 18.24 -26.95
C ARG A 52 -1.77 18.78 -27.25
N PHE A 53 -0.87 17.87 -27.62
CA PHE A 53 0.46 18.21 -28.11
C PHE A 53 0.39 18.75 -29.54
N GLU A 54 1.26 19.71 -29.84
CA GLU A 54 1.54 20.12 -31.22
C GLU A 54 2.05 18.94 -32.04
N ARG A 55 1.83 18.97 -33.35
CA ARG A 55 2.37 17.95 -34.25
C ARG A 55 3.87 18.18 -34.41
N PHE A 56 4.65 17.14 -34.14
CA PHE A 56 6.09 17.12 -34.36
C PHE A 56 6.45 15.95 -35.30
N SER A 57 7.61 16.03 -35.95
CA SER A 57 8.07 14.98 -36.86
C SER A 57 8.37 13.69 -36.09
N ARG A 58 8.07 12.53 -36.69
CA ARG A 58 8.41 11.22 -36.10
C ARG A 58 9.90 10.91 -36.17
N ASP A 59 10.65 11.66 -36.98
CA ASP A 59 12.10 11.49 -37.13
C ASP A 59 12.89 12.30 -36.09
N ASP A 60 12.22 13.18 -35.34
CA ASP A 60 12.82 13.94 -34.25
C ASP A 60 12.81 13.10 -32.95
N ARG A 61 13.95 12.43 -32.73
CA ARG A 61 14.16 11.55 -31.57
C ARG A 61 14.02 12.29 -30.24
N VAL A 62 14.47 13.54 -30.16
CA VAL A 62 14.42 14.33 -28.92
C VAL A 62 12.99 14.76 -28.62
N ALA A 63 12.24 15.19 -29.65
CA ALA A 63 10.83 15.50 -29.50
C ALA A 63 9.99 14.28 -29.10
N LEU A 64 10.32 13.08 -29.61
CA LEU A 64 9.67 11.82 -29.21
C LEU A 64 9.90 11.45 -27.74
N ILE A 65 11.15 11.54 -27.29
CA ILE A 65 11.54 11.27 -25.89
C ILE A 65 10.86 12.27 -24.96
N THR A 66 10.91 13.56 -25.31
CA THR A 66 10.28 14.65 -24.57
C THR A 66 8.76 14.48 -24.52
N TRP A 67 8.13 14.12 -25.65
CA TRP A 67 6.71 13.85 -25.71
C TRP A 67 6.31 12.66 -24.84
N ALA A 68 7.07 11.57 -24.86
CA ALA A 68 6.80 10.40 -24.03
C ALA A 68 6.85 10.75 -22.54
N ALA A 69 7.89 11.47 -22.11
CA ALA A 69 8.05 11.94 -20.74
C ALA A 69 6.92 12.89 -20.31
N LEU A 70 6.60 13.91 -21.13
CA LEU A 70 5.50 14.84 -20.84
C LEU A 70 4.15 14.12 -20.81
N LYS A 71 3.91 13.19 -21.73
CA LYS A 71 2.66 12.41 -21.78
C LYS A 71 2.52 11.54 -20.53
N GLU A 72 3.59 10.89 -20.10
CA GLU A 72 3.59 10.09 -18.87
C GLU A 72 3.34 10.96 -17.64
N ALA A 73 4.08 12.07 -17.52
CA ALA A 73 3.94 13.02 -16.41
C ALA A 73 2.54 13.63 -16.36
N LEU A 74 2.02 14.15 -17.48
CA LEU A 74 0.68 14.73 -17.55
C LEU A 74 -0.42 13.69 -17.29
N ASN A 75 -0.25 12.44 -17.73
CA ASN A 75 -1.22 11.39 -17.44
C ASN A 75 -1.22 11.03 -15.95
N LYS A 76 -0.04 10.95 -15.31
CA LYS A 76 0.08 10.77 -13.86
C LYS A 76 -0.56 11.93 -13.11
N THR A 77 -0.29 13.17 -13.50
CA THR A 77 -0.86 14.38 -12.88
C THR A 77 -2.36 14.55 -13.15
N ARG A 78 -2.86 14.13 -14.31
CA ARG A 78 -4.30 14.11 -14.61
C ARG A 78 -5.03 13.09 -13.74
N ARG A 79 -4.47 11.89 -13.58
CA ARG A 79 -5.05 10.86 -12.70
C ARG A 79 -5.19 11.33 -11.25
N SER A 80 -4.27 12.17 -10.77
CA SER A 80 -4.35 12.75 -9.42
C SER A 80 -5.27 13.98 -9.31
N LEU A 81 -5.53 14.69 -10.42
CA LEU A 81 -6.35 15.91 -10.44
C LEU A 81 -7.83 15.66 -10.74
N VAL A 82 -8.21 14.48 -11.22
CA VAL A 82 -9.59 14.13 -11.60
C VAL A 82 -10.26 13.35 -10.46
N GLN A 83 -10.74 14.08 -9.44
CA GLN A 83 -12.05 13.76 -8.88
C GLN A 83 -13.06 14.67 -9.58
N GLU A 84 -14.17 14.06 -10.00
CA GLU A 84 -15.24 14.56 -10.89
C GLU A 84 -15.03 14.29 -12.40
N THR A 85 -15.73 13.24 -12.85
CA THR A 85 -16.04 12.72 -14.22
C THR A 85 -16.05 13.76 -15.36
N ALA A 86 -15.72 13.47 -16.63
CA ALA A 86 -15.89 12.26 -17.44
C ALA A 86 -14.78 12.08 -18.51
N SER A 87 -14.61 10.83 -18.94
CA SER A 87 -13.63 10.36 -19.94
C SER A 87 -13.80 11.03 -21.31
N THR A 88 -12.85 11.91 -21.69
CA THR A 88 -12.63 12.33 -23.07
C THR A 88 -11.39 11.63 -23.63
N LEU A 89 -11.57 10.52 -24.37
CA LEU A 89 -10.51 10.03 -25.25
C LEU A 89 -11.08 9.61 -26.61
N VAL A 90 -10.80 10.49 -27.58
CA VAL A 90 -10.94 10.32 -29.01
C VAL A 90 -10.08 9.14 -29.50
N VAL A 91 -10.67 8.40 -30.44
CA VAL A 91 -10.30 7.09 -30.98
C VAL A 91 -9.22 7.18 -32.07
N ARG A 92 -8.28 6.22 -32.11
CA ARG A 92 -7.65 5.77 -33.36
C ARG A 92 -8.41 4.53 -33.83
N LYS A 93 -8.81 4.54 -35.10
CA LYS A 93 -9.59 3.49 -35.75
C LYS A 93 -8.62 2.49 -36.38
N ASP A 94 -8.73 1.21 -36.03
CA ASP A 94 -8.12 0.10 -36.77
C ASP A 94 -9.23 -0.61 -37.56
N ASP A 95 -9.03 -0.78 -38.87
CA ASP A 95 -10.02 -1.30 -39.82
C ASP A 95 -9.92 -2.84 -40.03
N SER A 96 -9.22 -3.57 -39.15
CA SER A 96 -8.84 -4.99 -39.36
C SER A 96 -9.90 -6.04 -38.98
N VAL A 97 -11.05 -5.66 -38.39
CA VAL A 97 -12.11 -6.59 -37.97
C VAL A 97 -13.32 -6.57 -38.93
N LYS A 98 -13.09 -6.40 -40.23
CA LYS A 98 -14.19 -6.28 -41.22
C LYS A 98 -14.68 -7.61 -41.81
N GLU A 99 -14.00 -8.73 -41.58
CA GLU A 99 -14.30 -9.94 -42.36
C GLU A 99 -15.42 -10.83 -41.80
N GLU A 100 -15.74 -10.81 -40.50
CA GLU A 100 -16.73 -11.74 -39.92
C GLU A 100 -18.17 -11.20 -39.81
N VAL A 101 -18.44 -9.93 -40.11
CA VAL A 101 -19.80 -9.35 -39.99
C VAL A 101 -20.20 -8.56 -41.23
N ARG A 102 -20.21 -9.22 -42.39
CA ARG A 102 -20.77 -8.61 -43.61
C ARG A 102 -22.28 -8.40 -43.46
N GLY A 103 -22.70 -7.14 -43.32
CA GLY A 103 -24.09 -6.70 -43.50
C GLY A 103 -24.77 -6.07 -42.29
N VAL A 104 -24.15 -6.05 -41.11
CA VAL A 104 -24.74 -5.46 -39.90
C VAL A 104 -23.92 -4.26 -39.44
N LYS A 105 -24.54 -3.07 -39.39
CA LYS A 105 -23.89 -1.87 -38.84
C LYS A 105 -23.86 -1.93 -37.31
N PRO A 106 -22.71 -1.65 -36.67
CA PRO A 106 -22.64 -1.50 -35.23
C PRO A 106 -23.48 -0.29 -34.77
N VAL A 107 -24.03 -0.39 -33.57
CA VAL A 107 -24.94 0.58 -32.94
C VAL A 107 -24.16 1.63 -32.17
N GLY A 108 -22.95 1.28 -31.78
CA GLY A 108 -22.01 2.13 -31.06
C GLY A 108 -20.72 1.37 -30.78
N THR A 109 -19.83 1.99 -30.02
CA THR A 109 -18.59 1.38 -29.58
C THR A 109 -18.50 1.44 -28.06
N TRP A 110 -17.97 0.38 -27.44
CA TRP A 110 -17.73 0.31 -26.00
C TRP A 110 -16.23 0.10 -25.75
N LYS A 111 -15.68 0.80 -24.75
CA LYS A 111 -14.25 0.82 -24.47
C LYS A 111 -13.94 0.01 -23.21
N GLY A 112 -13.24 -1.12 -23.38
CA GLY A 112 -12.67 -1.90 -22.28
C GLY A 112 -11.26 -1.40 -21.90
N PRO A 113 -10.61 -2.04 -20.91
CA PRO A 113 -9.26 -1.68 -20.46
C PRO A 113 -8.22 -1.82 -21.58
N ASP A 114 -8.41 -2.77 -22.51
CA ASP A 114 -7.38 -3.13 -23.49
C ASP A 114 -7.76 -2.75 -24.94
N ARG A 115 -9.07 -2.73 -25.28
CA ARG A 115 -9.57 -2.61 -26.67
C ARG A 115 -10.94 -1.91 -26.77
N VAL A 116 -11.27 -1.47 -27.98
CA VAL A 116 -12.59 -0.95 -28.36
C VAL A 116 -13.38 -2.07 -29.04
N TYR A 117 -14.58 -2.34 -28.54
CA TYR A 117 -15.48 -3.35 -29.06
C TYR A 117 -16.61 -2.68 -29.85
N ASP A 118 -16.91 -3.20 -31.03
CA ASP A 118 -18.12 -2.86 -31.76
C ASP A 118 -19.34 -3.41 -31.01
N VAL A 119 -20.25 -2.52 -30.63
CA VAL A 119 -21.49 -2.90 -29.94
C VAL A 119 -22.54 -3.14 -30.99
N TYR A 120 -23.01 -4.37 -31.06
CA TYR A 120 -24.07 -4.78 -31.95
C TYR A 120 -25.41 -4.77 -31.23
N LEU A 121 -26.49 -4.80 -32.01
CA LEU A 121 -27.83 -4.57 -31.50
C LEU A 121 -28.36 -5.70 -30.59
N TRP A 122 -27.73 -6.87 -30.64
CA TRP A 122 -27.99 -7.99 -29.73
C TRP A 122 -27.26 -7.86 -28.37
N ASP A 123 -26.31 -6.93 -28.25
CA ASP A 123 -25.57 -6.66 -27.00
C ASP A 123 -26.32 -5.71 -26.06
N LEU A 124 -27.41 -5.10 -26.55
CA LEU A 124 -28.26 -4.17 -25.83
C LEU A 124 -29.48 -4.90 -25.23
N LYS A 125 -29.56 -4.92 -23.90
CA LYS A 125 -30.77 -5.37 -23.18
C LYS A 125 -31.98 -4.56 -23.67
N ASP A 126 -33.03 -5.25 -24.10
CA ASP A 126 -34.42 -4.75 -24.22
C ASP A 126 -34.95 -4.27 -25.59
N THR A 127 -34.42 -4.74 -26.74
CA THR A 127 -35.16 -4.59 -28.02
C THR A 127 -35.92 -5.86 -28.43
N LEU A 128 -37.26 -5.81 -28.31
CA LEU A 128 -38.16 -6.80 -28.93
C LEU A 128 -38.01 -6.75 -30.45
N ARG A 129 -37.76 -7.91 -31.07
CA ARG A 129 -37.57 -8.06 -32.51
C ARG A 129 -38.24 -9.31 -33.03
N LYS A 130 -38.50 -9.35 -34.34
CA LYS A 130 -38.95 -10.56 -35.04
C LYS A 130 -37.96 -11.71 -34.80
N GLY A 131 -38.46 -12.88 -34.42
CA GLY A 131 -37.69 -14.09 -34.12
C GLY A 131 -37.42 -14.34 -32.63
N VAL A 132 -37.63 -13.35 -31.74
CA VAL A 132 -37.40 -13.51 -30.31
C VAL A 132 -38.41 -14.49 -29.70
N GLN A 133 -37.91 -15.44 -28.88
CA GLN A 133 -38.74 -16.41 -28.18
C GLN A 133 -39.32 -15.81 -26.90
N VAL A 134 -40.62 -15.99 -26.70
CA VAL A 134 -41.37 -15.50 -25.54
C VAL A 134 -42.18 -16.63 -24.93
N ARG A 135 -42.41 -16.56 -23.62
CA ARG A 135 -43.25 -17.53 -22.89
C ARG A 135 -44.41 -16.81 -22.23
N HIS A 136 -45.61 -17.02 -22.75
CA HIS A 136 -46.82 -16.42 -22.22
C HIS A 136 -47.48 -17.37 -21.21
N PRO A 137 -47.91 -16.90 -20.03
CA PRO A 137 -48.51 -17.77 -19.00
C PRO A 137 -49.70 -18.59 -19.49
N GLN A 138 -50.51 -18.04 -20.40
CA GLN A 138 -51.71 -18.70 -20.93
C GLN A 138 -51.51 -19.40 -22.28
N TYR A 139 -50.54 -18.98 -23.09
CA TYR A 139 -50.40 -19.44 -24.50
C TYR A 139 -49.11 -20.26 -24.73
N GLY A 140 -48.33 -20.50 -23.67
CA GLY A 140 -47.08 -21.25 -23.75
C GLY A 140 -45.99 -20.50 -24.50
N SER A 141 -45.07 -21.24 -25.10
CA SER A 141 -43.93 -20.70 -25.84
C SER A 141 -44.33 -20.24 -27.24
N GLY A 142 -43.82 -19.08 -27.67
CA GLY A 142 -44.06 -18.52 -29.00
C GLY A 142 -42.91 -17.66 -29.49
N TYR A 143 -42.99 -17.20 -30.74
CA TYR A 143 -41.97 -16.37 -31.38
C TYR A 143 -42.57 -15.08 -31.92
N VAL A 144 -41.89 -13.96 -31.71
CA VAL A 144 -42.31 -12.65 -32.22
C VAL A 144 -42.23 -12.64 -33.74
N GLN A 145 -43.31 -12.27 -34.43
CA GLN A 145 -43.35 -12.15 -35.90
C GLN A 145 -43.20 -10.71 -36.38
N ALA A 146 -43.72 -9.73 -35.64
CA ALA A 146 -43.64 -8.32 -35.98
C ALA A 146 -43.78 -7.45 -34.73
N VAL A 147 -43.14 -6.28 -34.75
CA VAL A 147 -43.25 -5.25 -33.70
C VAL A 147 -43.66 -3.97 -34.39
N GLU A 148 -44.88 -3.50 -34.11
CA GLU A 148 -45.48 -2.32 -34.72
C GLU A 148 -45.83 -1.33 -33.60
N GLY A 149 -44.91 -0.42 -33.27
CA GLY A 149 -45.09 0.57 -32.20
C GLY A 149 -45.35 -0.07 -30.83
N HIS A 150 -46.59 0.03 -30.35
CA HIS A 150 -47.02 -0.48 -29.04
C HIS A 150 -47.64 -1.89 -29.09
N THR A 151 -47.76 -2.49 -30.27
CA THR A 151 -48.27 -3.85 -30.45
C THR A 151 -47.19 -4.77 -31.02
N THR A 152 -47.13 -5.97 -30.48
CA THR A 152 -46.21 -7.03 -30.90
C THR A 152 -47.02 -8.26 -31.27
N THR A 153 -46.86 -8.70 -32.51
CA THR A 153 -47.48 -9.91 -33.01
C THR A 153 -46.59 -11.09 -32.67
N VAL A 154 -47.12 -12.06 -31.91
CA VAL A 154 -46.42 -13.28 -31.49
C VAL A 154 -47.16 -14.49 -32.01
N ARG A 155 -46.42 -15.43 -32.61
CA ARG A 155 -46.95 -16.73 -33.04
C ARG A 155 -46.73 -17.75 -31.93
N PHE A 156 -47.81 -18.23 -31.34
CA PHE A 156 -47.82 -19.36 -30.42
C PHE A 156 -48.26 -20.63 -31.17
N ALA A 157 -48.09 -21.79 -30.56
CA ALA A 157 -48.57 -23.05 -31.12
C ALA A 157 -50.10 -23.04 -31.33
N CYS A 158 -50.84 -22.34 -30.47
CA CYS A 158 -52.29 -22.15 -30.56
C CYS A 158 -52.74 -21.05 -31.52
N GLY A 159 -51.82 -20.45 -32.29
CA GLY A 159 -52.10 -19.42 -33.29
C GLY A 159 -51.41 -18.08 -33.01
N THR A 160 -51.61 -17.14 -33.93
CA THR A 160 -50.99 -15.81 -33.87
C THR A 160 -51.82 -14.87 -33.00
N LYS A 161 -51.17 -14.17 -32.05
CA LYS A 161 -51.79 -13.21 -31.14
C LYS A 161 -51.08 -11.86 -31.21
N LYS A 162 -51.86 -10.77 -31.17
CA LYS A 162 -51.34 -9.41 -31.01
C LYS A 162 -51.35 -9.06 -29.53
N LEU A 163 -50.20 -8.75 -28.96
CA LEU A 163 -50.02 -8.43 -27.55
C LEU A 163 -49.36 -7.06 -27.40
N HIS A 164 -49.57 -6.41 -26.26
CA HIS A 164 -48.95 -5.10 -26.01
C HIS A 164 -47.42 -5.26 -25.82
N THR A 165 -46.61 -4.47 -26.53
CA THR A 165 -45.15 -4.60 -26.59
C THR A 165 -44.50 -4.54 -25.20
N ARG A 166 -45.05 -3.74 -24.28
CA ARG A 166 -44.56 -3.67 -22.88
C ARG A 166 -44.74 -5.00 -22.13
N ALA A 167 -45.84 -5.70 -22.36
CA ALA A 167 -46.11 -6.99 -21.72
C ALA A 167 -45.26 -8.11 -22.33
N VAL A 168 -45.01 -8.06 -23.65
CA VAL A 168 -44.17 -9.05 -24.32
C VAL A 168 -42.69 -8.92 -23.90
N ARG A 169 -42.21 -7.72 -23.56
CA ARG A 169 -40.83 -7.51 -23.06
C ARG A 169 -40.54 -8.31 -21.80
N SER A 170 -41.48 -8.33 -20.85
CA SER A 170 -41.35 -9.10 -19.60
C SER A 170 -41.49 -10.61 -19.79
N MET A 171 -41.89 -11.07 -20.98
CA MET A 171 -42.12 -12.48 -21.30
C MET A 171 -41.04 -13.09 -22.19
N VAL A 172 -40.01 -12.32 -22.55
CA VAL A 172 -38.87 -12.82 -23.34
C VAL A 172 -38.16 -13.91 -22.55
N VAL A 173 -38.05 -15.10 -23.14
CA VAL A 173 -37.25 -16.18 -22.57
C VAL A 173 -35.80 -15.77 -22.75
N ARG A 174 -35.16 -15.36 -21.64
CA ARG A 174 -33.72 -15.16 -21.63
C ARG A 174 -33.09 -16.51 -21.88
N ARG A 175 -32.45 -16.69 -23.04
CA ARG A 175 -31.45 -17.74 -23.17
C ARG A 175 -30.32 -17.35 -22.21
N ASP A 176 -29.83 -18.29 -21.42
CA ASP A 176 -28.58 -18.14 -20.68
C ASP A 176 -27.43 -18.20 -21.71
N TRP A 177 -27.33 -17.17 -22.55
CA TRP A 177 -26.06 -16.87 -23.19
C TRP A 177 -25.24 -16.21 -22.09
N GLU A 178 -24.24 -16.93 -21.58
CA GLU A 178 -23.13 -16.29 -20.89
C GLU A 178 -22.68 -15.14 -21.79
N ASP A 179 -22.93 -13.91 -21.35
CA ASP A 179 -22.61 -12.71 -22.10
C ASP A 179 -21.13 -12.82 -22.50
N ARG A 180 -20.85 -12.81 -23.81
CA ARG A 180 -19.49 -13.02 -24.33
C ARG A 180 -18.50 -12.06 -23.67
N ARG A 181 -18.96 -10.87 -23.26
CA ARG A 181 -18.17 -9.89 -22.50
C ARG A 181 -17.82 -10.38 -21.10
N VAL A 182 -18.75 -11.03 -20.43
CA VAL A 182 -18.56 -11.61 -19.09
C VAL A 182 -17.63 -12.82 -19.19
N ALA A 183 -17.79 -13.66 -20.21
CA ALA A 183 -16.89 -14.79 -20.48
C ALA A 183 -15.47 -14.30 -20.83
N ASP A 184 -15.35 -13.28 -21.67
CA ASP A 184 -14.06 -12.69 -22.06
C ASP A 184 -13.38 -11.98 -20.89
N ALA A 185 -14.13 -11.24 -20.07
CA ALA A 185 -13.61 -10.58 -18.87
C ALA A 185 -13.17 -11.60 -17.82
N LYS A 186 -13.94 -12.68 -17.64
CA LYS A 186 -13.58 -13.80 -16.77
C LYS A 186 -12.29 -14.48 -17.25
N GLY A 187 -12.21 -14.82 -18.54
CA GLY A 187 -11.02 -15.43 -19.12
C GLY A 187 -9.79 -14.51 -19.10
N TRP A 188 -9.99 -13.19 -19.23
CA TRP A 188 -8.91 -12.23 -19.03
C TRP A 188 -8.42 -12.20 -17.58
N LEU A 189 -9.33 -12.13 -16.61
CA LEU A 189 -8.98 -12.11 -15.18
C LEU A 189 -8.27 -13.40 -14.77
N GLU A 190 -8.73 -14.55 -15.25
CA GLU A 190 -8.11 -15.85 -15.00
C GLU A 190 -6.68 -15.90 -15.57
N ARG A 191 -6.45 -15.40 -16.79
CA ARG A 191 -5.10 -15.29 -17.38
C ARG A 191 -4.21 -14.30 -16.63
N PHE A 192 -4.75 -13.16 -16.21
CA PHE A 192 -4.02 -12.17 -15.42
C PHE A 192 -3.60 -12.74 -14.07
N LEU A 193 -4.51 -13.39 -13.35
CA LEU A 193 -4.20 -14.03 -12.06
C LEU A 193 -3.23 -15.22 -12.23
N ALA A 194 -3.31 -15.96 -13.34
CA ALA A 194 -2.37 -17.03 -13.66
C ALA A 194 -0.97 -16.53 -14.06
N SER A 195 -0.82 -15.25 -14.43
CA SER A 195 0.48 -14.62 -14.74
C SER A 195 1.30 -14.25 -13.49
N ALA A 196 0.76 -14.55 -12.30
CA ALA A 196 1.39 -14.33 -11.02
C ALA A 196 2.78 -15.01 -10.96
N GLU A 197 3.83 -14.20 -10.99
CA GLU A 197 5.20 -14.65 -10.83
C GLU A 197 5.72 -14.16 -9.47
N GLU A 198 6.33 -15.05 -8.69
CA GLU A 198 7.02 -14.65 -7.47
C GLU A 198 8.31 -13.90 -7.82
N VAL A 199 8.29 -12.59 -7.58
CA VAL A 199 9.41 -11.69 -7.79
C VAL A 199 9.88 -11.15 -6.45
N ARG A 200 11.16 -10.81 -6.37
CA ARG A 200 11.71 -10.08 -5.22
C ARG A 200 11.34 -8.60 -5.37
N GLY A 201 10.43 -8.11 -4.54
CA GLY A 201 10.04 -6.70 -4.51
C GLY A 201 11.07 -5.83 -3.78
N MET A 202 10.98 -4.50 -4.00
CA MET A 202 11.78 -3.51 -3.27
C MET A 202 11.53 -3.61 -1.76
N SER A 203 12.58 -3.46 -0.97
CA SER A 203 12.47 -3.39 0.49
C SER A 203 11.71 -2.13 0.91
N ARG A 204 11.19 -2.11 2.16
CA ARG A 204 10.56 -0.90 2.69
C ARG A 204 11.57 0.25 2.72
N LEU A 205 12.83 -0.04 3.02
CA LEU A 205 13.91 0.95 3.00
C LEU A 205 14.14 1.51 1.60
N GLU A 206 14.30 0.65 0.58
CA GLU A 206 14.47 1.07 -0.82
C GLU A 206 13.27 1.89 -1.32
N ARG A 207 12.05 1.47 -0.99
CA ARG A 207 10.83 2.20 -1.35
C ARG A 207 10.81 3.60 -0.72
N GLU A 208 11.18 3.72 0.55
CA GLU A 208 11.18 5.00 1.26
C GLU A 208 12.32 5.93 0.82
N GLU A 209 13.48 5.38 0.44
CA GLU A 209 14.56 6.12 -0.22
C GLU A 209 14.10 6.67 -1.59
N GLU A 210 13.42 5.85 -2.41
CA GLU A 210 12.85 6.31 -3.69
C GLU A 210 11.80 7.41 -3.51
N LEU A 211 11.00 7.32 -2.45
CA LEU A 211 9.96 8.29 -2.14
C LEU A 211 10.50 9.56 -1.46
N ALA A 212 11.76 9.56 -1.03
CA ALA A 212 12.47 10.68 -0.41
C ALA A 212 11.63 11.41 0.67
N GLY A 213 10.91 10.65 1.50
CA GLY A 213 10.08 11.20 2.58
C GLY A 213 8.83 11.96 2.12
N ASN A 214 8.32 11.70 0.91
CA ASN A 214 7.10 12.35 0.43
C ASN A 214 5.88 11.97 1.30
N PRO A 215 5.27 12.91 2.04
CA PRO A 215 4.25 12.62 3.05
C PRO A 215 2.93 12.08 2.47
N HIS A 216 2.73 12.15 1.16
CA HIS A 216 1.54 11.61 0.50
C HIS A 216 1.65 10.11 0.14
N PHE A 217 2.86 9.56 0.12
CA PHE A 217 3.13 8.18 -0.34
C PHE A 217 4.03 7.38 0.61
N SER A 218 4.75 8.07 1.49
CA SER A 218 5.65 7.50 2.47
C SER A 218 4.88 7.02 3.70
N GLU A 219 5.12 5.78 4.10
CA GLU A 219 4.61 5.20 5.35
C GLU A 219 5.66 5.31 6.47
N GLY A 220 6.84 5.87 6.17
CA GLY A 220 8.01 5.90 7.05
C GLY A 220 8.75 4.57 7.10
N LEU A 221 9.96 4.56 7.66
CA LEU A 221 10.79 3.35 7.80
C LEU A 221 10.29 2.44 8.94
N VAL A 222 9.57 3.02 9.90
CA VAL A 222 9.09 2.38 11.12
C VAL A 222 7.59 2.57 11.31
N SER A 223 6.95 1.75 12.14
CA SER A 223 5.52 1.88 12.42
C SER A 223 5.23 3.08 13.33
N ARG A 224 4.00 3.64 13.24
CA ARG A 224 3.54 4.70 14.17
C ARG A 224 3.55 4.25 15.64
N GLU A 225 3.37 2.95 15.88
CA GLU A 225 3.45 2.36 17.22
C GLU A 225 4.88 2.49 17.79
N THR A 226 5.90 2.17 16.99
CA THR A 226 7.31 2.31 17.38
C THR A 226 7.68 3.77 17.64
N VAL A 227 7.21 4.70 16.80
CA VAL A 227 7.40 6.15 17.03
C VAL A 227 6.78 6.56 18.36
N SER A 228 5.53 6.15 18.62
CA SER A 228 4.84 6.46 19.87
C SER A 228 5.55 5.88 21.10
N LEU A 229 6.16 4.70 20.98
CA LEU A 229 6.96 4.09 22.05
C LEU A 229 8.25 4.88 22.31
N LEU A 230 8.95 5.30 21.25
CA LEU A 230 10.15 6.13 21.35
C LEU A 230 9.86 7.49 21.97
N GLU A 231 8.74 8.13 21.59
CA GLU A 231 8.30 9.39 22.17
C GLU A 231 8.00 9.29 23.67
N ARG A 232 7.36 8.19 24.11
CA ARG A 232 7.07 7.95 25.53
C ARG A 232 8.33 7.84 26.39
N VAL A 233 9.42 7.34 25.82
CA VAL A 233 10.72 7.25 26.51
C VAL A 233 11.60 8.48 26.28
N GLY A 234 11.09 9.50 25.58
CA GLY A 234 11.72 10.81 25.45
C GLY A 234 12.47 11.06 24.13
N TYR A 235 12.42 10.14 23.16
CA TYR A 235 13.02 10.35 21.84
C TYR A 235 12.02 10.97 20.87
N ARG A 236 12.34 12.13 20.32
CA ARG A 236 11.64 12.70 19.16
C ARG A 236 12.45 12.36 17.93
N VAL A 237 11.87 11.59 17.03
CA VAL A 237 12.55 11.05 15.85
C VAL A 237 11.74 11.36 14.61
N ASP A 238 12.42 11.65 13.51
CA ASP A 238 11.80 11.62 12.20
C ASP A 238 11.66 10.16 11.75
N PRO A 239 10.43 9.62 11.57
CA PRO A 239 10.22 8.25 11.10
C PRO A 239 10.72 7.99 9.67
N HIS A 240 11.10 9.04 8.93
CA HIS A 240 11.64 8.97 7.57
C HIS A 240 13.17 9.04 7.55
N SER A 241 13.83 9.43 8.65
CA SER A 241 15.28 9.59 8.72
C SER A 241 15.97 8.30 9.15
N LEU A 242 16.59 7.60 8.19
CA LEU A 242 17.36 6.38 8.49
C LEU A 242 18.54 6.68 9.43
N GLU A 243 19.20 7.82 9.25
CA GLU A 243 20.37 8.22 10.04
C GLU A 243 20.02 8.41 11.52
N GLU A 244 18.93 9.13 11.83
CA GLU A 244 18.47 9.32 13.20
C GLU A 244 18.06 7.99 13.86
N LEU A 245 17.31 7.16 13.13
CA LEU A 245 16.83 5.88 13.63
C LEU A 245 17.98 4.88 13.84
N ALA A 246 18.96 4.84 12.93
CA ALA A 246 20.15 4.00 13.05
C ALA A 246 21.02 4.42 14.25
N SER A 247 21.26 5.73 14.41
CA SER A 247 22.02 6.26 15.55
C SER A 247 21.41 5.87 16.90
N LEU A 248 20.08 5.85 17.00
CA LEU A 248 19.40 5.39 18.20
C LEU A 248 19.58 3.90 18.45
N VAL A 249 19.53 3.07 17.41
CA VAL A 249 19.81 1.63 17.52
C VAL A 249 21.26 1.39 17.94
N ASP A 250 22.21 2.17 17.44
CA ASP A 250 23.62 2.08 17.82
C ASP A 250 23.85 2.44 19.30
N SER A 251 22.95 3.22 19.90
CA SER A 251 23.00 3.52 21.34
C SER A 251 22.52 2.38 22.25
N LEU A 252 21.83 1.37 21.69
CA LEU A 252 21.24 0.26 22.45
C LEU A 252 22.24 -0.48 23.35
N PRO A 253 23.44 -0.89 22.89
CA PRO A 253 24.40 -1.61 23.73
C PRO A 253 24.82 -0.79 24.95
N THR A 254 24.99 0.53 24.79
CA THR A 254 25.33 1.42 25.92
C THR A 254 24.19 1.50 26.94
N ARG A 255 22.93 1.45 26.49
CA ARG A 255 21.76 1.47 27.38
C ARG A 255 21.61 0.15 28.13
N GLU A 256 21.82 -0.96 27.44
CA GLU A 256 21.83 -2.29 28.06
C GLU A 256 22.92 -2.40 29.12
N GLU A 257 24.13 -1.92 28.84
CA GLU A 257 25.23 -1.93 29.82
C GLU A 257 24.92 -1.06 31.04
N LYS A 258 24.40 0.16 30.84
CA LYS A 258 23.95 1.02 31.96
C LYS A 258 22.87 0.37 32.82
N PHE A 259 21.97 -0.40 32.21
CA PHE A 259 20.96 -1.16 32.95
C PHE A 259 21.60 -2.31 33.73
N LYS A 260 22.53 -3.06 33.10
CA LYS A 260 23.28 -4.13 33.75
C LYS A 260 24.08 -3.62 34.96
N GLU A 261 24.87 -2.55 34.77
CA GLU A 261 25.60 -1.88 35.85
C GLU A 261 24.66 -1.38 36.94
N GLY A 262 23.50 -0.81 36.55
CA GLY A 262 22.49 -0.32 37.48
C GLY A 262 21.91 -1.41 38.37
N VAL A 263 21.65 -2.60 37.82
CA VAL A 263 21.18 -3.77 38.59
C VAL A 263 22.32 -4.36 39.40
N LEU A 264 23.45 -4.70 38.76
CA LEU A 264 24.59 -5.35 39.42
C LEU A 264 25.27 -4.46 40.46
N GLY A 265 25.09 -3.14 40.40
CA GLY A 265 25.57 -2.18 41.38
C GLY A 265 24.71 -2.09 42.64
N ILE A 266 23.56 -2.79 42.70
CA ILE A 266 22.70 -2.79 43.90
C ILE A 266 23.43 -3.50 45.03
N ALA A 267 23.79 -2.73 46.06
CA ALA A 267 24.45 -3.21 47.26
C ALA A 267 23.54 -3.23 48.50
N ILE A 268 22.42 -2.51 48.46
CA ILE A 268 21.52 -2.34 49.59
C ILE A 268 20.08 -2.53 49.12
N LEU A 269 19.33 -3.38 49.82
CA LEU A 269 17.89 -3.52 49.69
C LEU A 269 17.24 -3.15 51.02
N ARG A 270 16.20 -2.34 50.98
CA ARG A 270 15.49 -1.86 52.16
C ARG A 270 14.00 -1.85 51.91
N THR A 271 13.24 -2.47 52.81
CA THR A 271 11.79 -2.44 52.76
C THR A 271 11.25 -1.03 53.01
N ARG A 272 10.01 -0.78 52.58
CA ARG A 272 9.38 0.55 52.68
C ARG A 272 9.18 1.02 54.12
N ASP A 273 8.90 0.10 55.04
CA ASP A 273 8.82 0.36 56.47
C ASP A 273 10.21 0.65 57.10
N GLY A 274 11.27 0.39 56.36
CA GLY A 274 12.65 0.61 56.74
C GLY A 274 13.16 -0.32 57.84
N LYS A 275 12.37 -1.34 58.23
CA LYS A 275 12.65 -2.25 59.35
C LYS A 275 13.49 -3.45 58.97
N THR A 276 13.51 -3.85 57.69
CA THR A 276 14.41 -4.89 57.19
C THR A 276 15.34 -4.33 56.12
N VAL A 277 16.61 -4.69 56.23
CA VAL A 277 17.67 -4.21 55.34
C VAL A 277 18.57 -5.37 54.96
N GLY A 278 18.75 -5.59 53.66
CA GLY A 278 19.72 -6.50 53.08
C GLY A 278 20.96 -5.73 52.63
N PHE A 279 22.13 -6.17 53.04
CA PHE A 279 23.43 -5.68 52.55
C PHE A 279 24.10 -6.77 51.74
N ARG A 280 24.54 -6.41 50.53
CA ARG A 280 25.24 -7.35 49.67
C ARG A 280 26.70 -7.46 50.10
N LYS A 281 27.15 -8.69 50.34
CA LYS A 281 28.56 -9.06 50.50
C LYS A 281 28.99 -9.99 49.36
N PRO A 282 30.30 -10.18 49.15
CA PRO A 282 30.78 -11.16 48.18
C PRO A 282 30.19 -12.55 48.48
N GLY A 283 29.35 -13.05 47.58
CA GLY A 283 28.73 -14.37 47.67
C GLY A 283 27.50 -14.51 48.58
N LEU A 284 27.06 -13.49 49.33
CA LEU A 284 25.84 -13.59 50.16
C LEU A 284 25.12 -12.26 50.39
N TRP A 285 23.86 -12.34 50.80
CA TRP A 285 23.09 -11.23 51.35
C TRP A 285 23.03 -11.31 52.88
N GLU A 286 23.53 -10.29 53.57
CA GLU A 286 23.34 -10.16 55.01
C GLU A 286 22.05 -9.40 55.30
N THR A 287 21.14 -10.06 56.01
CA THR A 287 19.84 -9.49 56.36
C THR A 287 19.83 -9.03 57.81
N LYS A 288 19.52 -7.73 58.02
CA LYS A 288 19.24 -7.15 59.34
C LYS A 288 17.74 -6.92 59.47
N VAL A 289 17.17 -7.40 60.56
CA VAL A 289 15.73 -7.34 60.86
C VAL A 289 15.56 -6.61 62.19
N ALA A 290 14.75 -5.56 62.21
CA ALA A 290 14.37 -4.90 63.46
C ALA A 290 13.51 -5.85 64.32
N PRO A 291 13.59 -5.79 65.65
CA PRO A 291 12.85 -6.70 66.54
C PRO A 291 11.31 -6.57 66.43
N ASP A 292 10.81 -5.47 65.88
CA ASP A 292 9.40 -5.17 65.62
C ASP A 292 9.02 -5.28 64.13
N ALA A 293 9.86 -5.92 63.31
CA ALA A 293 9.58 -6.13 61.90
C ALA A 293 8.48 -7.18 61.69
N GLU A 294 7.53 -6.86 60.82
CA GLU A 294 6.47 -7.78 60.45
C GLU A 294 7.01 -8.92 59.56
N GLN A 295 6.37 -10.08 59.62
CA GLN A 295 6.75 -11.25 58.82
C GLN A 295 6.69 -10.95 57.31
N GLU A 296 5.78 -10.07 56.89
CA GLU A 296 5.66 -9.60 55.50
C GLU A 296 6.87 -8.77 55.03
N SER A 297 7.45 -7.95 55.90
CA SER A 297 8.65 -7.16 55.59
C SER A 297 9.88 -8.05 55.42
N PHE A 298 9.99 -9.11 56.21
CA PHE A 298 11.04 -10.11 56.00
C PHE A 298 10.84 -10.87 54.68
N ALA A 299 9.62 -11.36 54.41
CA ALA A 299 9.30 -12.09 53.18
C ALA A 299 9.56 -11.24 51.92
N THR A 300 9.19 -9.96 51.94
CA THR A 300 9.42 -9.01 50.84
C THR A 300 10.91 -8.84 50.55
N LEU A 301 11.74 -8.75 51.60
CA LEU A 301 13.18 -8.63 51.44
C LEU A 301 13.81 -9.89 50.86
N ILE A 302 13.40 -11.08 51.32
CA ILE A 302 13.87 -12.36 50.78
C ILE A 302 13.44 -12.52 49.31
N GLU A 303 12.20 -12.17 48.96
CA GLU A 303 11.72 -12.19 47.58
C GLU A 303 12.55 -11.25 46.69
N ALA A 304 12.89 -10.05 47.17
CA ALA A 304 13.73 -9.11 46.45
C ALA A 304 15.17 -9.62 46.28
N GLN A 305 15.76 -10.25 47.29
CA GLN A 305 17.08 -10.88 47.21
C GLN A 305 17.11 -12.03 46.19
N GLY A 306 16.08 -12.89 46.19
CA GLY A 306 15.92 -13.94 45.20
C GLY A 306 15.74 -13.38 43.78
N ALA A 307 14.92 -12.34 43.62
CA ALA A 307 14.74 -11.67 42.34
C ALA A 307 16.04 -11.01 41.84
N TYR A 308 16.85 -10.44 42.74
CA TYR A 308 18.17 -9.93 42.42
C TYR A 308 19.10 -11.03 41.89
N ALA A 309 19.15 -12.20 42.55
CA ALA A 309 20.03 -13.30 42.15
C ALA A 309 19.69 -13.79 40.73
N VAL A 310 18.40 -13.99 40.45
CA VAL A 310 17.93 -14.39 39.12
C VAL A 310 18.26 -13.32 38.07
N LEU A 311 18.04 -12.03 38.37
CA LEU A 311 18.40 -10.94 37.46
C LEU A 311 19.91 -10.88 37.20
N ALA A 312 20.72 -11.07 38.23
CA ALA A 312 22.17 -11.03 38.11
C ALA A 312 22.68 -12.14 37.19
N GLU A 313 22.10 -13.34 37.26
CA GLU A 313 22.40 -14.44 36.35
C GLU A 313 21.91 -14.16 34.92
N MET A 314 20.62 -13.81 34.76
CA MET A 314 20.03 -13.52 33.45
C MET A 314 20.78 -12.42 32.68
N LEU A 315 21.27 -11.40 33.37
CA LEU A 315 21.96 -10.27 32.73
C LEU A 315 23.38 -10.60 32.27
N GLN A 316 23.97 -11.71 32.73
CA GLN A 316 25.22 -12.24 32.20
C GLN A 316 25.00 -12.99 30.87
N GLU A 317 23.81 -13.52 30.65
CA GLU A 317 23.46 -14.17 29.39
C GLU A 317 23.23 -13.14 28.26
N GLU A 318 23.54 -13.54 27.03
CA GLU A 318 23.20 -12.78 25.84
C GLU A 318 21.70 -12.94 25.52
N GLY A 319 21.03 -11.85 25.16
CA GLY A 319 19.67 -11.92 24.62
C GLY A 319 18.54 -12.07 25.64
N TRP A 320 18.75 -11.72 26.92
CA TRP A 320 17.71 -11.76 27.97
C TRP A 320 16.40 -11.07 27.57
N SER A 321 15.27 -11.59 28.04
CA SER A 321 13.93 -11.08 27.72
C SER A 321 13.54 -9.88 28.59
N VAL A 322 13.09 -8.79 27.97
CA VAL A 322 12.56 -7.60 28.67
C VAL A 322 11.37 -7.97 29.56
N GLY A 323 10.50 -8.89 29.11
CA GLY A 323 9.31 -9.29 29.86
C GLY A 323 9.64 -10.01 31.16
N GLU A 324 10.59 -10.95 31.10
CA GLU A 324 11.06 -11.71 32.26
C GLU A 324 11.82 -10.80 33.23
N VAL A 325 12.74 -9.98 32.70
CA VAL A 325 13.47 -8.98 33.50
C VAL A 325 12.51 -8.02 34.19
N ARG A 326 11.44 -7.56 33.52
CA ARG A 326 10.42 -6.70 34.15
C ARG A 326 9.71 -7.40 35.32
N GLY A 327 9.43 -8.70 35.20
CA GLY A 327 8.81 -9.49 36.26
C GLY A 327 9.66 -9.53 37.52
N HIS A 328 10.95 -9.84 37.38
CA HIS A 328 11.89 -9.86 38.50
C HIS A 328 12.20 -8.46 39.03
N LEU A 329 12.34 -7.45 38.15
CA LEU A 329 12.55 -6.05 38.55
C LEU A 329 11.38 -5.52 39.39
N SER A 330 10.15 -5.97 39.13
CA SER A 330 8.97 -5.59 39.92
C SER A 330 9.01 -6.11 41.35
N LYS A 331 9.57 -7.31 41.56
CA LYS A 331 9.80 -7.87 42.89
C LYS A 331 10.94 -7.14 43.60
N LEU A 332 12.05 -6.92 42.89
CA LEU A 332 13.20 -6.17 43.39
C LEU A 332 12.83 -4.73 43.80
N ALA A 333 12.00 -4.05 43.01
CA ALA A 333 11.56 -2.69 43.25
C ALA A 333 10.78 -2.48 44.56
N ARG A 334 10.26 -3.55 45.17
CA ARG A 334 9.61 -3.48 46.49
C ARG A 334 10.59 -3.13 47.62
N ALA A 335 11.87 -3.44 47.41
CA ALA A 335 12.96 -3.19 48.36
C ALA A 335 14.03 -2.22 47.82
N LEU A 336 13.73 -1.47 46.74
CA LEU A 336 14.59 -0.42 46.20
C LEU A 336 14.09 0.97 46.60
N SER A 337 15.00 1.95 46.54
CA SER A 337 14.62 3.36 46.60
C SER A 337 13.67 3.69 45.44
N SER A 338 12.71 4.60 45.66
CA SER A 338 11.79 5.01 44.60
C SER A 338 12.53 5.61 43.39
N ALA A 339 13.65 6.29 43.63
CA ALA A 339 14.48 6.86 42.59
C ALA A 339 15.16 5.78 41.75
N ASP A 340 15.77 4.77 42.38
CA ASP A 340 16.43 3.67 41.66
C ASP A 340 15.44 2.80 40.91
N ALA A 341 14.30 2.48 41.53
CA ALA A 341 13.24 1.74 40.85
C ALA A 341 12.77 2.47 39.59
N LYS A 342 12.47 3.79 39.69
CA LYS A 342 12.06 4.60 38.55
C LYS A 342 13.15 4.63 37.46
N ARG A 343 14.42 4.81 37.84
CA ARG A 343 15.55 4.82 36.92
C ARG A 343 15.68 3.50 36.15
N LEU A 344 15.65 2.37 36.85
CA LEU A 344 15.79 1.04 36.24
C LEU A 344 14.59 0.70 35.34
N PHE A 345 13.36 1.02 35.76
CA PHE A 345 12.19 0.85 34.90
C PHE A 345 12.23 1.74 33.66
N GLY A 346 12.72 2.97 33.78
CA GLY A 346 12.92 3.88 32.65
C GLY A 346 13.92 3.31 31.64
N LEU A 347 15.09 2.88 32.11
CA LEU A 347 16.10 2.23 31.27
C LEU A 347 15.57 0.96 30.58
N LEU A 348 14.81 0.13 31.30
CA LEU A 348 14.21 -1.07 30.73
C LEU A 348 13.19 -0.75 29.62
N GLN A 349 12.41 0.31 29.79
CA GLN A 349 11.48 0.80 28.77
C GLN A 349 12.22 1.37 27.54
N GLU A 350 13.29 2.14 27.76
CA GLU A 350 14.16 2.63 26.69
C GLU A 350 14.72 1.46 25.87
N ILE A 351 15.29 0.44 26.54
CA ILE A 351 15.83 -0.76 25.89
C ILE A 351 14.74 -1.49 25.08
N ALA A 352 13.54 -1.62 25.64
CA ALA A 352 12.42 -2.26 24.94
C ALA A 352 12.06 -1.53 23.63
N ALA A 353 11.98 -0.19 23.68
CA ALA A 353 11.68 0.63 22.51
C ALA A 353 12.79 0.53 21.45
N LEU A 354 14.07 0.60 21.88
CA LEU A 354 15.21 0.50 20.98
C LEU A 354 15.38 -0.90 20.36
N ARG A 355 15.12 -1.98 21.11
CA ARG A 355 15.09 -3.34 20.56
C ARG A 355 13.97 -3.51 19.53
N ARG A 356 12.79 -2.93 19.78
CA ARG A 356 11.69 -2.94 18.82
C ARG A 356 12.07 -2.18 17.55
N LEU A 357 12.69 -1.00 17.69
CA LEU A 357 13.20 -0.22 16.57
C LEU A 357 14.22 -1.01 15.74
N LYS A 358 15.20 -1.65 16.39
CA LYS A 358 16.20 -2.50 15.73
C LYS A 358 15.55 -3.61 14.89
N VAL A 359 14.51 -4.27 15.42
CA VAL A 359 13.77 -5.30 14.69
C VAL A 359 13.02 -4.72 13.50
N GLU A 360 12.40 -3.54 13.63
CA GLU A 360 11.69 -2.90 12.51
C GLU A 360 12.65 -2.41 11.43
N LEU A 361 13.78 -1.80 11.78
CA LEU A 361 14.81 -1.42 10.80
C LEU A 361 15.42 -2.63 10.10
N HIS A 362 15.71 -3.70 10.85
CA HIS A 362 16.16 -4.96 10.26
C HIS A 362 15.11 -5.52 9.29
N ARG A 363 13.82 -5.52 9.65
CA ARG A 363 12.74 -5.93 8.73
C ARG A 363 12.59 -4.98 7.53
N ALA A 364 12.86 -3.70 7.71
CA ALA A 364 12.80 -2.71 6.64
C ALA A 364 13.95 -2.88 5.63
N GLY A 365 15.15 -3.25 6.10
CA GLY A 365 16.35 -3.45 5.30
C GLY A 365 16.50 -4.85 4.69
N PHE A 366 15.90 -5.88 5.27
CA PHE A 366 15.88 -7.22 4.66
C PHE A 366 14.69 -7.37 3.71
N SER A 367 14.97 -7.45 2.41
CA SER A 367 14.06 -7.97 1.38
C SER A 367 14.75 -9.18 0.71
N PRO A 368 14.02 -10.28 0.49
CA PRO A 368 12.89 -10.23 -0.43
C PRO A 368 11.59 -10.50 0.30
N VAL A 369 10.75 -9.46 0.44
CA VAL A 369 9.32 -9.72 0.55
C VAL A 369 8.95 -10.44 -0.73
N ARG A 370 8.54 -11.72 -0.63
CA ARG A 370 7.94 -12.44 -1.76
C ARG A 370 6.85 -11.51 -2.28
N ALA A 371 6.97 -11.08 -3.52
CA ALA A 371 5.97 -10.25 -4.14
C ALA A 371 5.44 -11.01 -5.34
N VAL A 372 4.15 -10.87 -5.63
CA VAL A 372 3.59 -11.37 -6.88
C VAL A 372 3.59 -10.21 -7.86
N ALA A 373 4.39 -10.36 -8.91
CA ALA A 373 4.30 -9.50 -10.08
C ALA A 373 3.25 -10.08 -11.02
N TYR A 374 2.29 -9.23 -11.41
CA TYR A 374 1.31 -9.53 -12.44
C TYR A 374 1.73 -8.83 -13.72
N ARG A 375 1.79 -9.60 -14.80
CA ARG A 375 2.21 -9.13 -16.10
C ARG A 375 1.00 -8.96 -17.01
N ASP A 376 1.06 -7.96 -17.89
CA ASP A 376 0.06 -7.86 -18.95
C ASP A 376 0.42 -8.76 -20.14
N SER A 377 -0.42 -8.73 -21.19
CA SER A 377 -0.20 -9.50 -22.42
C SER A 377 1.10 -9.15 -23.18
N SER A 378 1.80 -8.08 -22.81
CA SER A 378 3.11 -7.70 -23.37
C SER A 378 4.29 -8.29 -22.60
N GLY A 379 4.04 -8.84 -21.40
CA GLY A 379 5.06 -9.36 -20.49
C GLY A 379 5.65 -8.32 -19.54
N GLU A 380 5.21 -7.06 -19.61
CA GLU A 380 5.62 -6.02 -18.66
C GLU A 380 4.90 -6.19 -17.31
N VAL A 381 5.59 -5.89 -16.21
CA VAL A 381 5.00 -5.92 -14.86
C VAL A 381 4.11 -4.70 -14.70
N VAL A 382 2.81 -4.92 -14.53
CA VAL A 382 1.81 -3.85 -14.40
C VAL A 382 1.40 -3.63 -12.95
N TYR A 383 1.54 -4.67 -12.12
CA TYR A 383 1.20 -4.60 -10.70
C TYR A 383 2.07 -5.55 -9.90
N THR A 384 2.59 -5.09 -8.77
CA THR A 384 3.38 -5.90 -7.84
C THR A 384 2.73 -5.81 -6.46
N ALA A 385 2.31 -6.96 -5.92
CA ALA A 385 1.70 -7.05 -4.61
C ALA A 385 2.64 -7.76 -3.63
N PRO A 386 2.87 -7.23 -2.41
CA PRO A 386 3.58 -7.97 -1.38
C PRO A 386 2.78 -9.21 -0.95
N VAL A 387 3.44 -10.36 -0.83
CA VAL A 387 2.91 -11.57 -0.22
C VAL A 387 3.27 -11.53 1.26
N TYR A 388 2.29 -11.22 2.10
CA TYR A 388 2.43 -11.36 3.54
C TYR A 388 2.18 -12.83 3.90
N GLY A 389 3.22 -13.50 4.41
CA GLY A 389 3.17 -14.86 4.95
C GLY A 389 2.97 -14.89 6.46
#